data_AF-A0A9J6G1K4-F1
#
_entry.id   AF-A0A9J6G1K4-F1
#
_cell.length_a   1.000
_cell.length_b   1.000
_cell.length_c   1.000
_cell.angle_alpha   90.00
_cell.angle_beta   90.00
_cell.angle_gamma   90.00
#
_symmetry.space_group_name_H-M   'P 1'
#
loop_
_entity.id
_entity.type
_entity.pdbx_description
1 polymer ?
#
loop_
_entity_poly.entity_id
_entity_poly.type
_entity_poly.pdbx_seq_one_letter_code
_entity_poly.pdbx_strand_id
1 'polypeptide(L)'
;MKDQAGHTCDAKFAGVGPTVEFMSNMHKWFVLMDVSNCQQHIHQNNPDTKEFSDPDDSRLQWLELVFIEYIENLKETSSEDSFLTKETYHALVFTIVSNVQCIRLLLSELRFQFVLTRKLSSDPIESFFGILRRCAGCNDMLDVRSTLCGIEKMLKTGIVASSKSSNVSSSTSFCSSRAIVGSNVHSTEITPSPTVKLAQQALRDVCTSATPFLPTADMAALSFVGGYIARAVAENIACDKCVALVQKPRGSCATDGLISHQDRGGLLYPTQQLVRLLHGLKKFVDAMLSDRRSLTKPLEACLTHSVEVITSMPVLVCANSDESHRRELVELICRKFIKPLLTNHAFDMTDKNAVRRMWCTKPLSRKVLKL
;
A
#
# COMPACT_ATOMS: atom_id res chain seq x y z
N MET A 1 20.05 22.26 -13.71
CA MET A 1 18.62 21.87 -13.61
C MET A 1 17.89 22.76 -12.59
N LYS A 2 17.93 24.09 -12.75
CA LYS A 2 17.31 25.04 -11.78
C LYS A 2 15.94 25.59 -12.22
N ASP A 3 15.45 25.26 -13.42
CA ASP A 3 14.30 25.95 -14.02
C ASP A 3 13.01 25.12 -14.15
N GLN A 4 12.78 24.11 -13.30
CA GLN A 4 11.51 23.36 -13.31
C GLN A 4 10.86 23.17 -11.93
N ALA A 5 11.37 23.82 -10.88
CA ALA A 5 10.71 23.84 -9.59
C ALA A 5 9.65 24.95 -9.55
N GLY A 6 8.41 24.61 -9.95
CA GLY A 6 7.22 25.18 -9.29
C GLY A 6 6.80 26.60 -9.67
N HIS A 7 6.61 26.90 -10.95
CA HIS A 7 5.59 27.88 -11.33
C HIS A 7 4.26 27.16 -11.54
N THR A 8 3.62 26.72 -10.45
CA THR A 8 2.20 26.40 -10.51
C THR A 8 1.46 27.72 -10.69
N CYS A 9 0.76 27.89 -11.81
CA CYS A 9 -0.03 29.10 -12.14
C CYS A 9 -1.20 29.36 -11.17
N ASP A 10 -1.35 28.54 -10.13
CA ASP A 10 -2.33 28.69 -9.06
C ASP A 10 -1.68 29.48 -7.90
N ALA A 11 -2.17 30.70 -7.69
CA ALA A 11 -1.73 31.59 -6.62
C ALA A 11 -1.78 30.95 -5.21
N LYS A 12 -2.59 29.90 -5.03
CA LYS A 12 -2.70 29.15 -3.76
C LYS A 12 -1.45 28.35 -3.40
N PHE A 13 -0.57 28.07 -4.36
CA PHE A 13 0.69 27.35 -4.14
C PHE A 13 1.91 28.24 -4.33
N ALA A 14 1.74 29.56 -4.37
CA ALA A 14 2.87 30.48 -4.34
C ALA A 14 3.68 30.29 -3.05
N GLY A 15 5.00 30.12 -3.18
CA GLY A 15 5.90 30.02 -2.02
C GLY A 15 6.03 28.63 -1.39
N VAL A 16 5.52 27.55 -2.00
CA VAL A 16 5.63 26.18 -1.45
C VAL A 16 7.01 25.52 -1.63
N GLY A 17 7.93 26.19 -2.34
CA GLY A 17 9.28 25.66 -2.64
C GLY A 17 10.01 25.12 -1.41
N PRO A 18 10.14 25.89 -0.31
CA PRO A 18 10.79 25.42 0.92
C PRO A 18 10.11 24.19 1.53
N THR A 19 8.78 24.11 1.47
CA THR A 19 8.03 22.93 1.94
C THR A 19 8.33 21.70 1.09
N VAL A 20 8.38 21.86 -0.24
CA VAL A 20 8.73 20.78 -1.17
C VAL A 20 10.16 20.29 -0.93
N GLU A 21 11.10 21.20 -0.70
CA GLU A 21 12.49 20.88 -0.38
C GLU A 21 12.59 20.12 0.96
N PHE A 22 11.91 20.59 2.00
CA PHE A 22 11.84 19.91 3.28
C PHE A 22 11.27 18.50 3.16
N MET A 23 10.12 18.36 2.49
CA MET A 23 9.51 17.05 2.27
C MET A 23 10.43 16.12 1.48
N SER A 24 11.15 16.64 0.49
CA SER A 24 12.08 15.85 -0.33
C SER A 24 13.28 15.35 0.46
N ASN A 25 13.91 16.22 1.26
CA ASN A 25 15.04 15.85 2.12
C ASN A 25 14.63 14.84 3.19
N MET A 26 13.52 15.09 3.90
CA MET A 26 13.00 14.17 4.91
C MET A 26 12.58 12.83 4.30
N HIS A 27 11.96 12.84 3.12
CA HIS A 27 11.59 11.61 2.42
C HIS A 27 12.83 10.80 2.05
N LYS A 28 13.87 11.44 1.48
CA LYS A 28 15.12 10.74 1.14
C LYS A 28 15.79 10.15 2.38
N TRP A 29 15.89 10.91 3.47
CA TRP A 29 16.37 10.38 4.74
C TRP A 29 15.58 9.13 5.17
N PHE A 30 14.24 9.21 5.20
CA PHE A 30 13.40 8.08 5.61
C PHE A 30 13.63 6.84 4.72
N VAL A 31 13.71 7.04 3.41
CA VAL A 31 13.95 5.98 2.42
C VAL A 31 15.28 5.26 2.66
N LEU A 32 16.35 6.00 2.95
CA LEU A 32 17.66 5.41 3.25
C LEU A 32 17.67 4.65 4.57
N MET A 33 16.85 5.07 5.54
CA MET A 33 16.74 4.45 6.86
C MET A 33 15.74 3.29 6.92
N ASP A 34 14.97 3.03 5.86
CA ASP A 34 13.97 1.95 5.76
C ASP A 34 14.24 0.97 4.61
N VAL A 35 15.51 0.63 4.38
CA VAL A 35 15.90 -0.40 3.41
C VAL A 35 15.60 -1.78 3.97
N SER A 36 14.66 -2.49 3.36
CA SER A 36 14.02 -3.69 3.91
C SER A 36 14.54 -5.02 3.33
N ASN A 37 14.99 -5.02 2.07
CA ASN A 37 15.48 -6.22 1.37
C ASN A 37 16.28 -5.86 0.11
N CYS A 38 17.04 -6.82 -0.43
CA CYS A 38 17.95 -6.60 -1.57
C CYS A 38 17.24 -6.48 -2.94
N GLN A 39 15.91 -6.61 -3.00
CA GLN A 39 15.12 -6.46 -4.23
C GLN A 39 14.24 -5.20 -4.21
N GLN A 40 14.24 -4.45 -3.11
CA GLN A 40 13.38 -3.27 -2.95
C GLN A 40 13.69 -2.22 -4.02
N HIS A 41 14.96 -1.97 -4.31
CA HIS A 41 15.40 -1.03 -5.35
C HIS A 41 14.93 -1.42 -6.75
N ILE A 42 14.84 -2.72 -7.04
CA ILE A 42 14.35 -3.26 -8.31
C ILE A 42 12.85 -3.04 -8.42
N HIS A 43 12.09 -3.48 -7.41
CA HIS A 43 10.63 -3.40 -7.42
C HIS A 43 10.12 -1.95 -7.40
N GLN A 44 10.80 -1.06 -6.67
CA GLN A 44 10.43 0.35 -6.59
C GLN A 44 11.07 1.20 -7.68
N ASN A 45 11.98 0.63 -8.47
CA ASN A 45 12.85 1.35 -9.40
C ASN A 45 13.48 2.59 -8.72
N ASN A 46 14.05 2.37 -7.54
CA ASN A 46 14.61 3.41 -6.69
C ASN A 46 16.02 3.03 -6.22
N PRO A 47 17.09 3.66 -6.72
CA PRO A 47 18.45 3.32 -6.28
C PRO A 47 18.69 3.63 -4.79
N ASP A 48 17.96 4.58 -4.19
CA ASP A 48 18.11 4.91 -2.77
C ASP A 48 17.67 3.75 -1.87
N THR A 49 16.82 2.82 -2.33
CA THR A 49 16.38 1.66 -1.53
C THR A 49 17.21 0.41 -1.74
N LYS A 50 18.41 0.54 -2.32
CA LYS A 50 19.35 -0.57 -2.43
C LYS A 50 19.97 -0.89 -1.07
N GLU A 51 20.29 -2.15 -0.82
CA GLU A 51 21.10 -2.54 0.34
C GLU A 51 22.45 -1.80 0.36
N PHE A 52 22.96 -1.49 1.55
CA PHE A 52 24.31 -0.94 1.69
C PHE A 52 25.30 -2.07 1.61
N SER A 53 26.16 -2.08 0.61
CA SER A 53 27.19 -3.11 0.40
C SER A 53 28.61 -2.54 0.26
N ASP A 54 28.73 -1.22 0.30
CA ASP A 54 29.98 -0.48 0.19
C ASP A 54 30.09 0.50 1.38
N PRO A 55 31.16 0.45 2.18
CA PRO A 55 31.37 1.42 3.27
C PRO A 55 31.53 2.87 2.77
N ASP A 56 31.90 3.06 1.50
CA ASP A 56 32.08 4.36 0.86
C ASP A 56 30.87 4.78 0.00
N ASP A 57 29.73 4.11 0.17
CA ASP A 57 28.49 4.41 -0.56
C ASP A 57 28.11 5.90 -0.43
N SER A 58 27.88 6.56 -1.57
CA SER A 58 27.56 7.99 -1.64
C SER A 58 26.28 8.35 -0.87
N ARG A 59 25.39 7.39 -0.64
CA ARG A 59 24.19 7.58 0.20
C ARG A 59 24.53 7.71 1.68
N LEU A 60 25.58 7.03 2.16
CA LEU A 60 26.09 7.22 3.52
C LEU A 60 26.72 8.60 3.67
N GLN A 61 27.49 9.05 2.66
CA GLN A 61 28.05 10.40 2.63
C GLN A 61 26.94 11.47 2.59
N TRP A 62 25.87 11.25 1.82
CA TRP A 62 24.72 12.15 1.79
C TRP A 62 24.04 12.27 3.16
N LEU A 63 23.88 11.16 3.89
CA LEU A 63 23.31 11.18 5.24
C LEU A 63 24.17 11.97 6.23
N GLU A 64 25.48 11.69 6.24
CA GLU A 64 26.41 12.23 7.24
C GLU A 64 26.83 13.69 6.96
N LEU A 65 26.95 14.08 5.70
CA LEU A 65 27.43 15.41 5.31
C LEU A 65 26.26 16.31 4.90
N VAL A 66 25.55 15.93 3.84
CA VAL A 66 24.57 16.81 3.18
C VAL A 66 23.31 16.98 4.04
N PHE A 67 22.75 15.89 4.57
CA PHE A 67 21.51 15.96 5.32
C PHE A 67 21.69 16.56 6.72
N ILE A 68 22.82 16.26 7.40
CA ILE A 68 23.12 16.90 8.69
C ILE A 68 23.33 18.41 8.49
N GLU A 69 24.13 18.83 7.50
CA GLU A 69 24.31 20.26 7.18
C GLU A 69 22.97 20.95 6.86
N TYR A 70 22.10 20.28 6.11
CA TYR A 70 20.76 20.78 5.83
C TYR A 70 19.93 21.00 7.11
N ILE A 71 19.94 20.06 8.06
CA ILE A 71 19.21 20.17 9.33
C ILE A 71 19.80 21.25 10.23
N GLU A 72 21.14 21.42 10.27
CA GLU A 72 21.78 22.53 11.00
C GLU A 72 21.39 23.88 10.42
N ASN A 73 21.45 24.05 9.10
CA ASN A 73 21.02 25.29 8.45
C ASN A 73 19.54 25.60 8.76
N LEU A 74 18.68 24.57 8.76
CA LEU A 74 17.28 24.71 9.15
C LEU A 74 17.12 25.19 10.59
N LYS A 75 17.90 24.65 11.52
CA LYS A 75 17.90 25.04 12.93
C LYS A 75 18.37 26.49 13.12
N GLU A 76 19.42 26.91 12.41
CA GLU A 76 19.96 28.27 12.47
C GLU A 76 19.02 29.32 11.87
N THR A 77 18.25 28.95 10.85
CA THR A 77 17.34 29.85 10.14
C THR A 77 15.91 29.88 10.70
N SER A 78 15.55 28.91 11.54
CA SER A 78 14.23 28.81 12.17
C SER A 78 14.19 29.52 13.53
N SER A 79 13.03 30.03 13.93
CA SER A 79 12.79 30.40 15.33
C SER A 79 12.71 29.14 16.20
N GLU A 80 13.04 29.23 17.50
CA GLU A 80 12.99 28.08 18.43
C GLU A 80 11.62 27.38 18.42
N ASP A 81 10.52 28.14 18.34
CA ASP A 81 9.15 27.59 18.32
C ASP A 81 8.73 26.97 16.97
N SER A 82 9.53 27.16 15.91
CA SER A 82 9.23 26.71 14.55
C SER A 82 10.15 25.59 14.07
N PHE A 83 10.98 25.04 14.96
CA PHE A 83 11.90 23.95 14.68
C PHE A 83 11.52 22.67 15.46
N LEU A 84 12.27 21.58 15.20
CA LEU A 84 12.17 20.35 15.97
C LEU A 84 12.49 20.62 17.45
N THR A 85 11.83 19.89 18.35
CA THR A 85 12.21 19.93 19.77
C THR A 85 13.66 19.50 19.94
N LYS A 86 14.29 19.96 21.03
CA LYS A 86 15.67 19.60 21.36
C LYS A 86 15.89 18.09 21.35
N GLU A 87 14.94 17.33 21.90
CA GLU A 87 14.99 15.86 21.95
C GLU A 87 14.88 15.25 20.55
N THR A 88 13.96 15.75 19.73
CA THR A 88 13.72 15.23 18.37
C THR A 88 14.92 15.48 17.46
N TYR A 89 15.50 16.68 17.51
CA TYR A 89 16.70 17.03 16.76
C TYR A 89 17.91 16.17 17.19
N HIS A 90 18.17 16.04 18.50
CA HIS A 90 19.26 15.18 18.96
C HIS A 90 19.05 13.72 18.57
N ALA A 91 17.84 13.20 18.69
CA ALA A 91 17.52 11.83 18.29
C ALA A 91 17.73 11.62 16.78
N LEU A 92 17.35 12.60 15.95
CA LEU A 92 17.56 12.55 14.50
C LEU A 92 19.05 12.49 14.16
N VAL A 93 19.85 13.44 14.65
CA VAL A 93 21.30 13.50 14.41
C VAL A 93 21.99 12.25 14.94
N PHE A 94 21.67 11.84 16.17
CA PHE A 94 22.23 10.64 16.77
C PHE A 94 21.92 9.38 15.96
N THR A 95 20.67 9.22 15.50
CA THR A 95 20.26 8.08 14.67
C THR A 95 21.04 8.02 13.37
N ILE A 96 21.27 9.17 12.72
CA ILE A 96 22.04 9.24 11.48
C ILE A 96 23.50 8.82 11.71
N VAL A 97 24.17 9.48 12.66
CA VAL A 97 25.60 9.24 12.93
C VAL A 97 25.83 7.81 13.39
N SER A 98 25.03 7.32 14.34
CA SER A 98 25.18 5.95 14.87
C SER A 98 24.91 4.90 13.80
N ASN A 99 23.88 5.07 12.96
CA ASN A 99 23.59 4.08 11.91
C ASN A 99 24.63 4.10 10.80
N VAL A 100 25.14 5.26 10.37
CA VAL A 100 26.23 5.32 9.38
C VAL A 100 27.49 4.64 9.91
N GLN A 101 27.90 4.91 11.15
CA GLN A 101 29.04 4.26 11.78
C GLN A 101 28.83 2.74 11.93
N CYS A 102 27.64 2.32 12.37
CA CYS A 102 27.27 0.91 12.49
C CYS A 102 27.33 0.18 11.14
N ILE A 103 26.82 0.79 10.07
CA ILE A 103 26.88 0.22 8.72
C ILE A 103 28.34 0.04 8.29
N ARG A 104 29.18 1.07 8.46
CA ARG A 104 30.61 0.97 8.12
C ARG A 104 31.29 -0.14 8.91
N LEU A 105 31.10 -0.20 10.23
CA LEU A 105 31.62 -1.26 11.10
C LEU A 105 31.22 -2.66 10.62
N LEU A 106 29.94 -2.85 10.31
CA LEU A 106 29.40 -4.13 9.85
C LEU A 106 30.04 -4.58 8.53
N LEU A 107 30.25 -3.64 7.60
CA LEU A 107 30.84 -3.92 6.28
C LEU A 107 32.37 -4.10 6.33
N SER A 108 33.10 -3.18 6.97
CA SER A 108 34.56 -3.15 6.93
C SER A 108 35.22 -4.12 7.92
N GLU A 109 34.74 -4.14 9.16
CA GLU A 109 35.36 -4.91 10.25
C GLU A 109 34.71 -6.28 10.42
N LEU A 110 33.37 -6.34 10.44
CA LEU A 110 32.63 -7.59 10.65
C LEU A 110 32.35 -8.36 9.35
N ARG A 111 32.75 -7.82 8.19
CA ARG A 111 32.72 -8.47 6.87
C ARG A 111 31.33 -8.97 6.45
N PHE A 112 30.28 -8.23 6.82
CA PHE A 112 28.95 -8.45 6.28
C PHE A 112 28.96 -8.13 4.78
N GLN A 113 28.25 -8.92 3.97
CA GLN A 113 28.12 -8.67 2.54
C GLN A 113 27.26 -7.44 2.24
N PHE A 114 26.28 -7.17 3.10
CA PHE A 114 25.40 -6.03 3.00
C PHE A 114 24.72 -5.73 4.34
N VAL A 115 24.13 -4.54 4.46
CA VAL A 115 23.34 -4.08 5.61
C VAL A 115 21.98 -3.55 5.14
N LEU A 116 20.93 -3.88 5.90
CA LEU A 116 19.55 -3.44 5.68
C LEU A 116 19.14 -2.54 6.84
N THR A 117 18.94 -1.25 6.59
CA THR A 117 18.68 -0.24 7.64
C THR A 117 17.37 -0.46 8.39
N ARG A 118 16.36 -1.08 7.76
CA ARG A 118 15.12 -1.47 8.45
C ARG A 118 15.34 -2.42 9.62
N LYS A 119 16.47 -3.14 9.66
CA LYS A 119 16.81 -4.04 10.78
C LYS A 119 17.32 -3.30 12.02
N LEU A 120 17.55 -1.99 11.91
CA LEU A 120 17.97 -1.12 13.00
C LEU A 120 16.79 -0.42 13.71
N SER A 121 15.54 -0.66 13.27
CA SER A 121 14.34 -0.07 13.87
C SER A 121 13.57 -1.01 14.82
N SER A 122 12.62 -0.46 15.57
CA SER A 122 11.73 -1.20 16.48
C SER A 122 10.52 -1.85 15.78
N ASP A 123 10.30 -1.63 14.48
CA ASP A 123 9.15 -2.16 13.72
C ASP A 123 8.88 -3.65 13.96
N PRO A 124 9.88 -4.56 14.00
CA PRO A 124 9.61 -5.98 14.21
C PRO A 124 8.99 -6.26 15.59
N ILE A 125 9.38 -5.50 16.61
CA ILE A 125 8.84 -5.61 17.97
C ILE A 125 7.42 -5.06 18.02
N GLU A 126 7.15 -3.94 17.34
CA GLU A 126 5.80 -3.36 17.24
C GLU A 126 4.84 -4.28 16.48
N SER A 127 5.32 -4.90 15.40
CA SER A 127 4.58 -5.92 14.65
C SER A 127 4.23 -7.11 15.53
N PHE A 128 5.17 -7.56 16.38
CA PHE A 128 4.94 -8.60 17.37
C PHE A 128 3.84 -8.22 18.37
N PHE A 129 3.85 -6.99 18.90
CA PHE A 129 2.75 -6.50 19.76
C PHE A 129 1.41 -6.49 19.02
N GLY A 130 1.38 -6.11 17.75
CA GLY A 130 0.18 -6.19 16.92
C GLY A 130 -0.33 -7.63 16.73
N ILE A 131 0.56 -8.62 16.64
CA ILE A 131 0.17 -10.04 16.61
C ILE A 131 -0.45 -10.45 17.96
N LEU A 132 0.16 -10.08 19.09
CA LEU A 132 -0.38 -10.40 20.41
C LEU A 132 -1.80 -9.84 20.61
N ARG A 133 -2.04 -8.58 20.23
CA ARG A 133 -3.38 -7.97 20.30
C ARG A 133 -4.39 -8.75 19.46
N ARG A 134 -4.01 -9.16 18.24
CA ARG A 134 -4.86 -9.97 17.35
C ARG A 134 -5.15 -11.35 17.93
N CYS A 135 -4.17 -12.01 18.55
CA CYS A 135 -4.36 -13.29 19.22
C CYS A 135 -5.38 -13.22 20.38
N ALA A 136 -5.57 -12.04 20.96
CA ALA A 136 -6.55 -11.76 22.01
C ALA A 136 -7.84 -11.08 21.48
N GLY A 137 -8.18 -11.26 20.20
CA GLY A 137 -9.41 -10.70 19.62
C GLY A 137 -9.34 -9.20 19.31
N CYS A 138 -8.15 -8.71 18.96
CA CYS A 138 -7.86 -7.29 18.77
C CYS A 138 -8.12 -6.45 20.04
N ASN A 139 -7.70 -6.98 21.19
CA ASN A 139 -7.72 -6.25 22.45
C ASN A 139 -6.48 -5.32 22.53
N ASP A 140 -6.69 -4.02 22.49
CA ASP A 140 -5.61 -3.02 22.54
C ASP A 140 -4.97 -2.88 23.93
N MET A 141 -5.69 -3.29 24.98
CA MET A 141 -5.23 -3.23 26.36
C MET A 141 -4.98 -4.66 26.88
N LEU A 142 -3.84 -5.23 26.49
CA LEU A 142 -3.43 -6.55 26.96
C LEU A 142 -2.95 -6.46 28.42
N ASP A 143 -3.45 -7.35 29.27
CA ASP A 143 -2.81 -7.61 30.56
C ASP A 143 -1.63 -8.58 30.41
N VAL A 144 -0.82 -8.69 31.46
CA VAL A 144 0.36 -9.57 31.48
C VAL A 144 -0.03 -11.02 31.18
N ARG A 145 -1.16 -11.49 31.71
CA ARG A 145 -1.64 -12.87 31.52
C ARG A 145 -2.00 -13.17 30.05
N SER A 146 -2.70 -12.24 29.40
CA SER A 146 -3.10 -12.34 27.99
C SER A 146 -1.87 -12.30 27.08
N THR A 147 -0.89 -11.47 27.43
CA THR A 147 0.40 -11.40 26.73
C THR A 147 1.14 -12.75 26.84
N LEU A 148 1.32 -13.28 28.05
CA LEU A 148 1.98 -14.58 28.27
C LEU A 148 1.25 -15.72 27.54
N CYS A 149 -0.07 -15.78 27.63
CA CYS A 149 -0.89 -16.77 26.92
C CYS A 149 -0.75 -16.63 25.39
N GLY A 150 -0.70 -15.41 24.87
CA GLY A 150 -0.48 -15.13 23.46
C GLY A 150 0.88 -15.64 22.98
N ILE A 151 1.95 -15.33 23.72
CA ILE A 151 3.31 -15.80 23.42
C ILE A 151 3.39 -17.32 23.46
N GLU A 152 2.89 -17.94 24.53
CA GLU A 152 2.85 -19.39 24.65
C GLU A 152 2.08 -20.04 23.51
N LYS A 153 0.92 -19.47 23.13
CA LYS A 153 0.13 -19.96 22.01
C LYS A 153 0.93 -19.86 20.72
N MET A 154 1.58 -18.74 20.44
CA MET A 154 2.40 -18.56 19.23
C MET A 154 3.52 -19.60 19.15
N LEU A 155 4.23 -19.84 20.27
CA LEU A 155 5.29 -20.84 20.37
C LEU A 155 4.76 -22.28 20.21
N LYS A 156 3.65 -22.62 20.87
CA LYS A 156 3.05 -23.97 20.85
C LYS A 156 2.36 -24.31 19.54
N THR A 157 1.88 -23.32 18.79
CA THR A 157 1.13 -23.51 17.53
C THR A 157 1.98 -23.27 16.29
N GLY A 158 3.16 -22.65 16.42
CA GLY A 158 3.99 -22.29 15.26
C GLY A 158 3.35 -21.24 14.35
N ILE A 159 2.34 -20.48 14.82
CA ILE A 159 1.69 -19.41 14.04
C ILE A 159 2.71 -18.34 13.62
N VAL A 160 3.79 -18.18 14.39
CA VAL A 160 4.95 -17.37 14.00
C VAL A 160 6.12 -18.31 13.76
N ALA A 161 6.64 -18.27 12.54
CA ALA A 161 7.83 -18.99 12.12
C ALA A 161 8.87 -18.00 11.61
N SER A 162 10.14 -18.39 11.66
CA SER A 162 11.20 -17.65 10.97
C SER A 162 10.94 -17.68 9.47
N SER A 163 11.32 -16.60 8.78
CA SER A 163 11.28 -16.60 7.31
C SER A 163 12.18 -17.70 6.77
N LYS A 164 11.73 -18.41 5.74
CA LYS A 164 12.57 -19.37 4.98
C LYS A 164 13.80 -18.68 4.37
N SER A 165 13.73 -17.37 4.17
CA SER A 165 14.81 -16.52 3.65
C SER A 165 15.61 -15.81 4.75
N SER A 166 15.50 -16.25 6.01
CA SER A 166 16.27 -15.68 7.12
C SER A 166 17.76 -15.97 6.96
N ASN A 167 18.61 -15.04 7.41
CA ASN A 167 20.08 -15.18 7.42
C ASN A 167 20.60 -15.97 8.64
N VAL A 168 19.71 -16.52 9.47
CA VAL A 168 20.04 -17.33 10.65
C VAL A 168 19.40 -18.71 10.48
N SER A 169 20.17 -19.76 10.77
CA SER A 169 19.71 -21.16 10.76
C SER A 169 18.44 -21.33 11.60
N SER A 170 17.37 -21.83 11.00
CA SER A 170 16.13 -22.12 11.72
C SER A 170 16.27 -23.41 12.54
N SER A 171 16.10 -23.33 13.85
CA SER A 171 15.95 -24.54 14.67
C SER A 171 14.57 -25.14 14.43
N THR A 172 14.51 -26.40 14.02
CA THR A 172 13.26 -27.16 13.82
C THR A 172 12.60 -27.57 15.15
N SER A 173 13.22 -27.25 16.29
CA SER A 173 12.76 -27.64 17.63
C SER A 173 11.40 -27.03 18.05
N PHE A 174 10.91 -26.00 17.35
CA PHE A 174 9.67 -25.28 17.70
C PHE A 174 8.55 -25.35 16.65
N CYS A 175 8.60 -26.28 15.68
CA CYS A 175 7.51 -26.44 14.71
C CYS A 175 6.39 -27.35 15.23
N SER A 176 5.26 -26.74 15.60
CA SER A 176 4.01 -27.49 15.78
C SER A 176 3.46 -27.90 14.41
N SER A 177 3.41 -29.21 14.15
CA SER A 177 3.06 -29.80 12.85
C SER A 177 1.55 -29.88 12.56
N ARG A 178 0.70 -29.25 13.37
CA ARG A 178 -0.77 -29.32 13.22
C ARG A 178 -1.39 -27.95 12.95
N ALA A 179 -1.59 -27.66 11.67
CA ALA A 179 -2.49 -26.59 11.24
C ALA A 179 -3.93 -26.90 11.70
N ILE A 180 -4.58 -25.96 12.38
CA ILE A 180 -6.01 -26.05 12.70
C ILE A 180 -6.78 -25.75 11.43
N VAL A 181 -7.35 -26.78 10.81
CA VAL A 181 -8.20 -26.66 9.62
C VAL A 181 -9.57 -26.14 10.06
N GLY A 182 -9.92 -24.93 9.63
CA GLY A 182 -11.25 -24.36 9.86
C GLY A 182 -12.30 -25.10 9.04
N SER A 183 -13.43 -25.42 9.67
CA SER A 183 -14.57 -26.10 9.04
C SER A 183 -15.24 -25.18 8.00
N ASN A 184 -15.41 -25.70 6.78
CA ASN A 184 -16.15 -25.01 5.72
C ASN A 184 -17.65 -24.95 6.04
N VAL A 185 -18.22 -23.74 6.02
CA VAL A 185 -19.67 -23.53 6.07
C VAL A 185 -20.20 -23.48 4.64
N HIS A 186 -21.10 -24.41 4.30
CA HIS A 186 -21.77 -24.44 3.00
C HIS A 186 -22.60 -23.17 2.77
N SER A 187 -22.48 -22.62 1.57
CA SER A 187 -23.19 -21.42 1.12
C SER A 187 -24.37 -21.85 0.26
N THR A 188 -25.58 -21.43 0.64
CA THR A 188 -26.79 -21.61 -0.16
C THR A 188 -26.87 -20.50 -1.21
N GLU A 189 -27.17 -20.87 -2.46
CA GLU A 189 -27.41 -19.92 -3.55
C GLU A 189 -28.70 -19.13 -3.33
N ILE A 190 -28.66 -17.82 -3.55
CA ILE A 190 -29.82 -16.92 -3.45
C ILE A 190 -29.93 -16.11 -4.75
N THR A 191 -31.16 -16.00 -5.24
CA THR A 191 -31.61 -15.17 -6.37
C THR A 191 -31.14 -13.70 -6.26
N PRO A 192 -30.87 -13.02 -7.40
CA PRO A 192 -30.26 -11.69 -7.38
C PRO A 192 -31.19 -10.64 -6.75
N SER A 193 -30.73 -10.05 -5.64
CA SER A 193 -31.34 -8.92 -4.95
C SER A 193 -31.50 -7.70 -5.89
N PRO A 194 -32.53 -6.85 -5.70
CA PRO A 194 -32.70 -5.59 -6.46
C PRO A 194 -31.45 -4.70 -6.50
N THR A 195 -30.62 -4.75 -5.44
CA THR A 195 -29.34 -4.04 -5.37
C THR A 195 -28.35 -4.51 -6.46
N VAL A 196 -28.33 -5.81 -6.77
CA VAL A 196 -27.46 -6.37 -7.81
C VAL A 196 -27.84 -5.80 -9.17
N LYS A 197 -29.14 -5.74 -9.49
CA LYS A 197 -29.62 -5.19 -10.77
C LYS A 197 -29.23 -3.72 -10.94
N LEU A 198 -29.40 -2.91 -9.89
CA LEU A 198 -28.97 -1.52 -9.88
C LEU A 198 -27.46 -1.37 -10.08
N ALA A 199 -26.66 -2.21 -9.41
CA ALA A 199 -25.21 -2.21 -9.59
C ALA A 199 -24.81 -2.57 -11.02
N GLN A 200 -25.41 -3.62 -11.60
CA GLN A 200 -25.18 -4.03 -12.99
C GLN A 200 -25.56 -2.92 -13.98
N GLN A 201 -26.65 -2.21 -13.74
CA GLN A 201 -27.06 -1.08 -14.58
C GLN A 201 -26.07 0.09 -14.48
N ALA A 202 -25.66 0.47 -13.27
CA ALA A 202 -24.66 1.53 -13.08
C ALA A 202 -23.33 1.22 -13.78
N LEU A 203 -22.92 -0.06 -13.79
CA LEU A 203 -21.75 -0.53 -14.53
C LEU A 203 -21.93 -0.33 -16.05
N ARG A 204 -23.08 -0.73 -16.58
CA ARG A 204 -23.40 -0.59 -18.02
C ARG A 204 -23.38 0.87 -18.43
N ASP A 205 -24.11 1.73 -17.71
CA ASP A 205 -24.27 3.15 -18.03
C ASP A 205 -22.93 3.88 -18.12
N VAL A 206 -22.01 3.63 -17.17
CA VAL A 206 -20.69 4.25 -17.18
C VAL A 206 -19.83 3.73 -18.33
N CYS A 207 -19.88 2.43 -18.60
CA CYS A 207 -19.00 1.80 -19.57
C CYS A 207 -19.43 2.07 -21.02
N THR A 208 -20.72 2.26 -21.29
CA THR A 208 -21.24 2.62 -22.62
C THR A 208 -21.32 4.13 -22.87
N SER A 209 -21.10 4.96 -21.84
CA SER A 209 -21.17 6.42 -22.01
C SER A 209 -20.07 6.94 -22.94
N ALA A 210 -20.49 7.73 -23.93
CA ALA A 210 -19.60 8.48 -24.82
C ALA A 210 -19.02 9.75 -24.15
N THR A 211 -19.44 10.10 -22.93
CA THR A 211 -18.99 11.32 -22.28
C THR A 211 -17.49 11.27 -21.95
N PRO A 212 -16.73 12.32 -22.29
CA PRO A 212 -15.34 12.45 -21.85
C PRO A 212 -15.30 12.67 -20.34
N PHE A 213 -14.24 12.19 -19.69
CA PHE A 213 -14.06 12.39 -18.25
C PHE A 213 -13.58 13.80 -17.96
N LEU A 214 -14.13 14.40 -16.91
CA LEU A 214 -13.50 15.53 -16.25
C LEU A 214 -12.24 15.02 -15.54
N PRO A 215 -11.10 15.74 -15.63
CA PRO A 215 -9.87 15.35 -14.97
C PRO A 215 -9.95 15.67 -13.47
N THR A 216 -10.63 14.81 -12.72
CA THR A 216 -10.73 14.90 -11.26
C THR A 216 -9.61 14.08 -10.59
N ALA A 217 -9.36 14.36 -9.31
CA ALA A 217 -8.42 13.56 -8.51
C ALA A 217 -8.80 12.06 -8.49
N ASP A 218 -10.09 11.75 -8.41
CA ASP A 218 -10.61 10.38 -8.51
C ASP A 218 -10.24 9.70 -9.83
N MET A 219 -10.37 10.42 -10.95
CA MET A 219 -10.01 9.87 -12.26
C MET A 219 -8.49 9.71 -12.42
N ALA A 220 -7.70 10.62 -11.84
CA ALA A 220 -6.24 10.47 -11.80
C ALA A 220 -5.80 9.26 -10.96
N ALA A 221 -6.45 9.04 -9.81
CA ALA A 221 -6.24 7.85 -8.99
C ALA A 221 -6.64 6.56 -9.72
N LEU A 222 -7.77 6.56 -10.42
CA LEU A 222 -8.20 5.43 -11.26
C LEU A 222 -7.25 5.18 -12.43
N SER A 223 -6.69 6.22 -13.05
CA SER A 223 -5.65 6.08 -14.07
C SER A 223 -4.40 5.43 -13.46
N PHE A 224 -3.96 5.88 -12.29
CA PHE A 224 -2.82 5.29 -11.58
C PHE A 224 -3.02 3.80 -11.26
N VAL A 225 -4.18 3.43 -10.72
CA VAL A 225 -4.55 2.02 -10.51
C VAL A 225 -4.68 1.28 -11.84
N GLY A 226 -5.14 1.94 -12.90
CA GLY A 226 -5.20 1.39 -14.25
C GLY A 226 -3.83 0.99 -14.78
N GLY A 227 -2.77 1.73 -14.47
CA GLY A 227 -1.40 1.33 -14.77
C GLY A 227 -0.99 0.01 -14.11
N TYR A 228 -1.37 -0.19 -12.84
CA TYR A 228 -1.20 -1.46 -12.14
C TYR A 228 -1.99 -2.60 -12.79
N ILE A 229 -3.26 -2.36 -13.17
CA ILE A 229 -4.08 -3.36 -13.86
C ILE A 229 -3.48 -3.72 -15.23
N ALA A 230 -3.01 -2.74 -16.00
CA ALA A 230 -2.33 -2.97 -17.26
C ALA A 230 -1.06 -3.83 -17.09
N ARG A 231 -0.28 -3.59 -16.03
CA ARG A 231 0.88 -4.42 -15.68
C ARG A 231 0.46 -5.86 -15.36
N ALA A 232 -0.57 -6.04 -14.55
CA ALA A 232 -1.09 -7.35 -14.22
C ALA A 232 -1.57 -8.11 -15.47
N VAL A 233 -2.20 -7.44 -16.43
CA VAL A 233 -2.57 -8.04 -17.72
C VAL A 233 -1.31 -8.42 -18.51
N ALA A 234 -0.33 -7.53 -18.65
CA ALA A 234 0.91 -7.80 -19.39
C ALA A 234 1.72 -9.00 -18.83
N GLU A 235 1.66 -9.23 -17.52
CA GLU A 235 2.37 -10.34 -16.85
C GLU A 235 1.63 -11.68 -16.91
N ASN A 236 0.30 -11.67 -17.09
CA ASN A 236 -0.53 -12.88 -16.96
C ASN A 236 -1.27 -13.26 -18.26
N ILE A 237 -1.36 -12.36 -19.24
CA ILE A 237 -2.05 -12.59 -20.52
C ILE A 237 -1.04 -12.53 -21.66
N ALA A 238 -0.85 -13.65 -22.36
CA ALA A 238 0.12 -13.77 -23.46
C ALA A 238 -0.30 -13.04 -24.76
N CYS A 239 -1.56 -12.60 -24.88
CA CYS A 239 -2.06 -11.97 -26.11
C CYS A 239 -1.71 -10.48 -26.17
N ASP A 240 -0.77 -10.12 -27.04
CA ASP A 240 -0.34 -8.73 -27.26
C ASP A 240 -1.49 -7.77 -27.60
N LYS A 241 -2.52 -8.26 -28.32
CA LYS A 241 -3.71 -7.45 -28.64
C LYS A 241 -4.49 -7.08 -27.38
N CYS A 242 -4.62 -8.00 -26.43
CA CYS A 242 -5.26 -7.72 -25.14
C CYS A 242 -4.43 -6.77 -24.28
N VAL A 243 -3.10 -6.92 -24.31
CA VAL A 243 -2.20 -5.98 -23.65
C VAL A 243 -2.37 -4.58 -24.26
N ALA A 244 -2.41 -4.47 -25.58
CA ALA A 244 -2.63 -3.20 -26.29
C ALA A 244 -4.00 -2.55 -26.03
N LEU A 245 -5.03 -3.32 -25.63
CA LEU A 245 -6.33 -2.76 -25.22
C LEU A 245 -6.27 -2.04 -23.88
N VAL A 246 -5.35 -2.43 -22.99
CA VAL A 246 -5.29 -1.91 -21.61
C VAL A 246 -4.18 -0.90 -21.40
N GLN A 247 -3.14 -0.89 -22.24
CA GLN A 247 -2.02 0.04 -22.14
C GLN A 247 -1.92 0.99 -23.35
N LYS A 248 -1.41 2.20 -23.12
CA LYS A 248 -1.06 3.18 -24.15
C LYS A 248 0.38 3.67 -23.93
N PRO A 249 1.03 4.28 -24.95
CA PRO A 249 2.31 4.96 -24.76
C PRO A 249 2.20 6.06 -23.70
N ARG A 250 3.34 6.42 -23.10
CA ARG A 250 3.43 7.57 -22.19
C ARG A 250 2.85 8.80 -22.90
N GLY A 251 1.85 9.42 -22.28
CA GLY A 251 1.12 10.53 -22.87
C GLY A 251 0.72 11.55 -21.83
N SER A 252 0.30 12.73 -22.31
CA SER A 252 -0.08 13.89 -21.49
C SER A 252 -1.58 13.98 -21.25
N CYS A 253 -2.30 12.84 -21.19
CA CYS A 253 -3.73 12.91 -20.87
C CYS A 253 -3.88 13.55 -19.49
N ALA A 254 -4.88 14.42 -19.31
CA ALA A 254 -5.05 15.17 -18.07
C ALA A 254 -5.21 14.26 -16.83
N THR A 255 -5.69 13.02 -17.00
CA THR A 255 -5.78 12.03 -15.92
C THR A 255 -4.47 11.31 -15.61
N ASP A 256 -3.44 11.44 -16.44
CA ASP A 256 -2.17 10.73 -16.27
C ASP A 256 -1.17 11.49 -15.38
N GLY A 257 -1.55 12.69 -14.91
CA GLY A 257 -0.69 13.54 -14.08
C GLY A 257 -0.09 12.79 -12.90
N LEU A 258 -0.90 12.04 -12.15
CA LEU A 258 -0.45 11.27 -10.99
C LEU A 258 0.58 10.19 -11.36
N ILE A 259 0.38 9.50 -12.50
CA ILE A 259 1.35 8.51 -13.00
C ILE A 259 2.64 9.25 -13.37
N SER A 260 2.55 10.32 -14.14
CA SER A 260 3.73 11.06 -14.61
C SER A 260 4.60 11.63 -13.50
N HIS A 261 4.01 12.02 -12.36
CA HIS A 261 4.73 12.53 -11.21
C HIS A 261 5.40 11.43 -10.37
N GLN A 262 4.85 10.21 -10.38
CA GLN A 262 5.40 9.08 -9.63
C GLN A 262 6.29 8.16 -10.49
N ASP A 263 6.19 8.26 -11.81
CA ASP A 263 6.88 7.38 -12.73
C ASP A 263 8.38 7.62 -12.73
N ARG A 264 9.13 6.55 -12.46
CA ARG A 264 10.60 6.50 -12.52
C ARG A 264 11.11 5.81 -13.80
N GLY A 265 10.23 5.67 -14.80
CA GLY A 265 10.53 5.01 -16.08
C GLY A 265 10.01 3.57 -16.18
N GLY A 266 9.14 3.15 -15.26
CA GLY A 266 8.65 1.77 -15.16
C GLY A 266 7.13 1.63 -15.03
N LEU A 267 6.40 2.74 -14.84
CA LEU A 267 4.93 2.68 -14.75
C LEU A 267 4.31 2.56 -16.13
N LEU A 268 3.23 1.79 -16.21
CA LEU A 268 2.43 1.66 -17.43
C LEU A 268 1.28 2.67 -17.41
N TYR A 269 0.93 3.18 -18.60
CA TYR A 269 -0.14 4.15 -18.78
C TYR A 269 -1.38 3.44 -19.34
N PRO A 270 -2.55 3.54 -18.68
CA PRO A 270 -3.73 2.82 -19.13
C PRO A 270 -4.44 3.51 -20.30
N THR A 271 -5.13 2.72 -21.12
CA THR A 271 -6.04 3.27 -22.13
C THR A 271 -7.24 3.95 -21.48
N GLN A 272 -7.87 4.89 -22.20
CA GLN A 272 -9.08 5.56 -21.73
C GLN A 272 -10.25 4.59 -21.52
N GLN A 273 -10.28 3.51 -22.31
CA GLN A 273 -11.30 2.47 -22.21
C GLN A 273 -11.14 1.67 -20.91
N LEU A 274 -9.91 1.34 -20.51
CA LEU A 274 -9.66 0.69 -19.23
C LEU A 274 -10.07 1.59 -18.07
N VAL A 275 -9.67 2.86 -18.07
CA VAL A 275 -10.04 3.80 -16.99
C VAL A 275 -11.56 3.95 -16.85
N ARG A 276 -12.30 3.97 -17.98
CA ARG A 276 -13.76 3.97 -17.98
C ARG A 276 -14.34 2.72 -17.34
N LEU A 277 -13.79 1.55 -17.67
CA LEU A 277 -14.20 0.28 -17.07
C LEU A 277 -13.96 0.27 -15.55
N LEU A 278 -12.80 0.72 -15.09
CA LEU A 278 -12.48 0.78 -13.66
C LEU A 278 -13.39 1.74 -12.90
N HIS A 279 -13.76 2.88 -13.51
CA HIS A 279 -14.75 3.78 -12.92
C HIS A 279 -16.13 3.10 -12.81
N GLY A 280 -16.56 2.39 -13.84
CA GLY A 280 -17.81 1.60 -13.79
C GLY A 280 -17.77 0.53 -12.70
N LEU A 281 -16.66 -0.20 -12.59
CA LEU A 281 -16.45 -1.20 -11.54
C LEU A 281 -16.44 -0.60 -10.14
N LYS A 282 -15.89 0.61 -9.95
CA LYS A 282 -15.95 1.32 -8.66
C LYS A 282 -17.41 1.58 -8.27
N LYS A 283 -18.21 2.17 -9.16
CA LYS A 283 -19.64 2.41 -8.91
C LYS A 283 -20.43 1.12 -8.68
N PHE A 284 -20.10 0.06 -9.41
CA PHE A 284 -20.67 -1.26 -9.21
C PHE A 284 -20.42 -1.75 -7.77
N VAL A 285 -19.16 -1.72 -7.31
CA VAL A 285 -18.80 -2.16 -5.96
C VAL A 285 -19.45 -1.28 -4.89
N ASP A 286 -19.47 0.04 -5.07
CA ASP A 286 -20.13 0.97 -4.15
C ASP A 286 -21.63 0.66 -4.01
N ALA A 287 -22.31 0.37 -5.13
CA ALA A 287 -23.71 -0.04 -5.14
C ALA A 287 -23.93 -1.39 -4.45
N MET A 288 -23.07 -2.38 -4.71
CA MET A 288 -23.13 -3.68 -4.03
C MET A 288 -22.97 -3.52 -2.51
N LEU A 289 -22.00 -2.71 -2.06
CA LEU A 289 -21.71 -2.47 -0.65
C LEU A 289 -22.77 -1.64 0.09
N SER A 290 -23.69 -0.98 -0.64
CA SER A 290 -24.83 -0.28 -0.02
C SER A 290 -25.72 -1.24 0.78
N ASP A 291 -25.83 -2.50 0.33
CA ASP A 291 -26.52 -3.60 1.02
C ASP A 291 -25.53 -4.66 1.52
N ARG A 292 -24.42 -4.22 2.12
CA ARG A 292 -23.35 -5.11 2.62
C ARG A 292 -23.79 -6.22 3.59
N ARG A 293 -24.97 -6.12 4.21
CA ARG A 293 -25.46 -7.15 5.15
C ARG A 293 -25.96 -8.40 4.44
N SER A 294 -26.42 -8.27 3.20
CA SER A 294 -26.91 -9.40 2.39
C SER A 294 -25.78 -10.08 1.58
N LEU A 295 -24.62 -9.42 1.47
CA LEU A 295 -23.45 -9.91 0.75
C LEU A 295 -22.73 -11.02 1.51
N THR A 296 -22.98 -12.27 1.10
CA THR A 296 -22.15 -13.42 1.46
C THR A 296 -21.00 -13.55 0.46
N LYS A 297 -19.79 -13.84 0.96
CA LYS A 297 -18.57 -13.96 0.12
C LYS A 297 -18.42 -12.78 -0.87
N PRO A 298 -18.15 -11.55 -0.36
CA PRO A 298 -18.30 -10.33 -1.16
C PRO A 298 -17.46 -10.29 -2.43
N LEU A 299 -16.25 -10.87 -2.41
CA LEU A 299 -15.38 -10.91 -3.58
C LEU A 299 -15.98 -11.79 -4.67
N GLU A 300 -16.37 -13.01 -4.33
CA GLU A 300 -16.97 -13.99 -5.24
C GLU A 300 -18.28 -13.45 -5.83
N ALA A 301 -19.15 -12.88 -5.00
CA ALA A 301 -20.41 -12.29 -5.46
C ALA A 301 -20.17 -11.12 -6.45
N CYS A 302 -19.24 -10.21 -6.13
CA CYS A 302 -18.90 -9.10 -7.03
C CYS A 302 -18.27 -9.59 -8.35
N LEU A 303 -17.41 -10.61 -8.30
CA LEU A 303 -16.77 -11.16 -9.50
C LEU A 303 -17.78 -11.81 -10.43
N THR A 304 -18.66 -12.66 -9.91
CA THR A 304 -19.69 -13.35 -10.71
C THR A 304 -20.51 -12.35 -11.52
N HIS A 305 -21.07 -11.34 -10.85
CA HIS A 305 -21.96 -10.38 -11.51
C HIS A 305 -21.22 -9.38 -12.41
N SER A 306 -20.03 -8.91 -12.03
CA SER A 306 -19.28 -7.95 -12.86
C SER A 306 -18.74 -8.59 -14.14
N VAL A 307 -18.18 -9.80 -14.06
CA VAL A 307 -17.63 -10.53 -15.21
C VAL A 307 -18.72 -10.85 -16.22
N GLU A 308 -19.89 -11.30 -15.77
CA GLU A 308 -21.06 -11.56 -16.61
C GLU A 308 -21.49 -10.30 -17.39
N VAL A 309 -21.65 -9.17 -16.68
CA VAL A 309 -22.05 -7.90 -17.30
C VAL A 309 -21.01 -7.44 -18.32
N ILE A 310 -19.72 -7.39 -17.96
CA ILE A 310 -18.68 -6.83 -18.83
C ILE A 310 -18.48 -7.68 -20.08
N THR A 311 -18.56 -9.02 -19.95
CA THR A 311 -18.44 -9.94 -21.09
C THR A 311 -19.59 -9.73 -22.09
N SER A 312 -20.78 -9.32 -21.63
CA SER A 312 -21.92 -8.99 -22.50
C SER A 312 -21.85 -7.63 -23.21
N MET A 313 -20.88 -6.77 -22.87
CA MET A 313 -20.77 -5.39 -23.39
C MET A 313 -19.71 -5.27 -24.49
N PRO A 314 -19.75 -4.30 -25.42
CA PRO A 314 -18.69 -4.12 -26.42
C PRO A 314 -17.47 -3.34 -25.86
N VAL A 315 -16.90 -3.80 -24.73
CA VAL A 315 -15.79 -3.13 -24.03
C VAL A 315 -14.59 -4.08 -23.93
N LEU A 316 -13.39 -3.55 -24.24
CA LEU A 316 -12.12 -4.29 -24.29
C LEU A 316 -12.25 -5.60 -25.10
N VAL A 317 -12.82 -5.49 -26.30
CA VAL A 317 -13.02 -6.64 -27.19
C VAL A 317 -11.76 -6.88 -28.00
N CYS A 318 -11.13 -8.04 -27.80
CA CYS A 318 -9.97 -8.45 -28.57
C CYS A 318 -10.36 -8.85 -29.99
N ALA A 319 -9.57 -8.44 -30.99
CA ALA A 319 -9.81 -8.77 -32.40
C ALA A 319 -9.70 -10.28 -32.72
N ASN A 320 -9.18 -11.10 -31.80
CA ASN A 320 -9.15 -12.56 -31.95
C ASN A 320 -10.54 -13.19 -31.72
N SER A 321 -11.51 -12.46 -31.16
CA SER A 321 -12.91 -12.86 -30.97
C SER A 321 -13.15 -14.20 -30.25
N ASP A 322 -12.19 -14.65 -29.42
CA ASP A 322 -12.37 -15.82 -28.55
C ASP A 322 -13.06 -15.42 -27.24
N GLU A 323 -14.23 -16.01 -26.99
CA GLU A 323 -15.05 -15.75 -25.81
C GLU A 323 -14.38 -16.23 -24.52
N SER A 324 -13.67 -17.37 -24.56
CA SER A 324 -13.00 -17.93 -23.39
C SER A 324 -11.84 -17.03 -22.95
N HIS A 325 -11.03 -16.61 -23.92
CA HIS A 325 -9.95 -15.66 -23.75
C HIS A 325 -10.44 -14.29 -23.24
N ARG A 326 -11.57 -13.82 -23.77
CA ARG A 326 -12.17 -12.56 -23.31
C ARG A 326 -12.60 -12.65 -21.85
N ARG A 327 -13.21 -13.77 -21.46
CA ARG A 327 -13.65 -14.01 -20.09
C ARG A 327 -12.46 -14.03 -19.13
N GLU A 328 -11.34 -14.65 -19.52
CA GLU A 328 -10.09 -14.67 -18.75
C GLU A 328 -9.53 -13.24 -18.51
N LEU A 329 -9.46 -12.42 -19.57
CA LEU A 329 -9.02 -11.02 -19.45
C LEU A 329 -9.91 -10.23 -18.48
N VAL A 330 -11.22 -10.32 -18.65
CA VAL A 330 -12.20 -9.59 -17.82
C VAL A 330 -12.14 -10.07 -16.37
N GLU A 331 -12.04 -11.38 -16.14
CA GLU A 331 -11.92 -11.92 -14.78
C GLU A 331 -10.66 -11.44 -14.08
N LEU A 332 -9.51 -11.42 -14.78
CA LEU A 332 -8.26 -10.91 -14.24
C LEU A 332 -8.38 -9.44 -13.82
N ILE A 333 -8.93 -8.59 -14.70
CA ILE A 333 -9.15 -7.16 -14.44
C ILE A 333 -10.06 -6.97 -13.22
N CYS A 334 -11.23 -7.63 -13.20
CA CYS A 334 -12.19 -7.53 -12.11
C CYS A 334 -11.57 -8.01 -10.79
N ARG A 335 -10.88 -9.14 -10.79
CA ARG A 335 -10.26 -9.72 -9.59
C ARG A 335 -9.17 -8.81 -9.02
N LYS A 336 -8.29 -8.28 -9.87
CA LYS A 336 -7.18 -7.42 -9.44
C LYS A 336 -7.66 -6.04 -8.98
N PHE A 337 -8.81 -5.57 -9.46
CA PHE A 337 -9.38 -4.28 -9.08
C PHE A 337 -10.33 -4.35 -7.88
N ILE A 338 -11.27 -5.31 -7.85
CA ILE A 338 -12.31 -5.43 -6.82
C ILE A 338 -11.71 -5.84 -5.47
N LYS A 339 -10.72 -6.74 -5.46
CA LYS A 339 -10.14 -7.23 -4.20
C LYS A 339 -9.56 -6.08 -3.35
N PRO A 340 -8.68 -5.20 -3.88
CA PRO A 340 -8.22 -4.03 -3.14
C PRO A 340 -9.35 -3.09 -2.69
N LEU A 341 -10.39 -2.87 -3.51
CA LEU A 341 -11.53 -2.03 -3.13
C LEU A 341 -12.27 -2.58 -1.90
N LEU A 342 -12.55 -3.87 -1.87
CA LEU A 342 -13.20 -4.53 -0.74
C LEU A 342 -12.31 -4.51 0.51
N THR A 343 -11.01 -4.72 0.36
CA THR A 343 -10.04 -4.59 1.45
C THR A 343 -10.03 -3.18 2.03
N ASN A 344 -9.99 -2.14 1.18
CA ASN A 344 -10.02 -0.75 1.63
C ASN A 344 -11.33 -0.41 2.34
N HIS A 345 -12.47 -0.88 1.83
CA HIS A 345 -13.76 -0.71 2.51
C HIS A 345 -13.78 -1.38 3.89
N ALA A 346 -13.23 -2.59 4.02
CA ALA A 346 -13.15 -3.29 5.30
C ALA A 346 -12.25 -2.56 6.31
N PHE A 347 -11.14 -1.99 5.85
CA PHE A 347 -10.28 -1.14 6.69
C PHE A 347 -11.01 0.13 7.14
N ASP A 348 -11.65 0.86 6.24
CA ASP A 348 -12.44 2.07 6.57
C ASP A 348 -13.56 1.78 7.59
N MET A 349 -14.24 0.63 7.46
CA MET A 349 -15.22 0.20 8.46
C MET A 349 -14.58 -0.14 9.81
N THR A 350 -13.41 -0.78 9.81
CA THR A 350 -12.64 -1.05 11.03
C THR A 350 -12.27 0.25 11.74
N ASP A 351 -11.74 1.22 11.00
CA ASP A 351 -11.29 2.51 11.53
C ASP A 351 -12.46 3.32 12.11
N LYS A 352 -13.59 3.40 11.39
CA LYS A 352 -14.82 4.04 11.89
C LYS A 352 -15.33 3.41 13.18
N ASN A 353 -15.25 2.08 13.27
CA ASN A 353 -15.63 1.36 14.48
C ASN A 353 -14.63 1.58 15.63
N ALA A 354 -13.33 1.70 15.34
CA ALA A 354 -12.29 2.00 16.32
C ALA A 354 -12.50 3.40 16.94
N VAL A 355 -12.75 4.41 16.12
CA VAL A 355 -13.09 5.76 16.59
C VAL A 355 -14.32 5.71 17.49
N ARG A 356 -15.38 5.02 17.07
CA ARG A 356 -16.61 4.86 17.88
C ARG A 356 -16.35 4.20 19.24
N ARG A 357 -15.43 3.22 19.31
CA ARG A 357 -15.03 2.60 20.59
C ARG A 357 -14.37 3.60 21.54
N MET A 358 -13.55 4.52 21.04
CA MET A 358 -12.95 5.59 21.86
C MET A 358 -14.01 6.49 22.52
N TRP A 359 -15.10 6.79 21.81
CA TRP A 359 -16.20 7.59 22.37
C TRP A 359 -17.11 6.79 23.32
N CYS A 360 -17.12 5.45 23.22
CA CYS A 360 -17.92 4.59 24.10
C CYS A 360 -17.21 4.20 25.41
N THR A 361 -15.93 4.53 25.59
CA THR A 361 -15.28 4.35 26.89
C THR A 361 -15.79 5.37 27.90
N LYS A 362 -16.41 4.90 29.00
CA LYS A 362 -16.84 5.75 30.11
C LYS A 362 -15.65 6.57 30.63
N PRO A 363 -15.83 7.87 30.98
CA PRO A 363 -14.77 8.69 31.54
C PRO A 363 -14.20 8.05 32.81
N LEU A 364 -12.87 8.17 32.99
CA LEU A 364 -12.11 7.67 34.14
C LEU A 364 -12.71 8.10 35.49
N SER A 365 -13.40 9.24 35.54
CA SER A 365 -14.10 9.75 36.74
C SER A 365 -15.20 8.82 37.28
N ARG A 366 -15.74 7.90 36.46
CA ARG A 366 -16.71 6.88 36.91
C ARG A 366 -16.07 5.53 37.28
N LYS A 367 -14.75 5.39 37.13
CA LYS A 367 -13.99 4.17 37.47
C LYS A 367 -13.20 4.31 38.79
N VAL A 368 -13.38 5.40 39.54
CA VAL A 368 -12.89 5.48 40.92
C VAL A 368 -13.77 4.57 41.78
N LEU A 369 -13.26 3.37 42.02
CA LEU A 369 -13.77 2.48 43.05
C LEU A 369 -13.66 3.21 44.40
N LYS A 370 -14.76 3.16 45.18
CA LYS A 370 -14.71 3.41 46.62
C LYS A 370 -13.57 2.55 47.20
N LEU A 371 -12.63 3.20 47.89
CA LEU A 371 -11.65 2.55 48.75
C LEU A 371 -12.36 1.74 49.84
#